data_AF-A0A397BJG7-F1
#
_entry.id   AF-A0A397BJG7-F1
#
_cell.length_a   1.000
_cell.length_b   1.000
_cell.length_c   1.000
_cell.angle_alpha   90.00
_cell.angle_beta   90.00
_cell.angle_gamma   90.00
#
_symmetry.space_group_name_H-M   'P 1'
#
loop_
_entity.id
_entity.type
_entity.pdbx_description
1 polymer ?
#
loop_
_entity_poly.entity_id
_entity_poly.type
_entity_poly.pdbx_seq_one_letter_code
_entity_poly.pdbx_strand_id
1 'polypeptide(L)'
;TYTPQPVDTSKVVFPASLRRLMDLLAENAHEVWSKGRMDEGWTYGQVRDDKLKKHVCLVPYVFLTEAEKDFDVKTAEATLKMLYALGYLIVDSNGHSLV
;
A
#
# COMPACT_ATOMS: atom_id res chain seq x y z
N THR A 1 -13.91 -24.37 8.18
CA THR A 1 -13.62 -23.07 8.83
C THR A 1 -12.28 -22.58 8.30
N TYR A 2 -12.16 -21.28 8.00
CA TYR A 2 -10.91 -20.69 7.51
C TYR A 2 -9.99 -20.31 8.68
N THR A 3 -8.69 -20.57 8.55
CA THR A 3 -7.67 -20.19 9.53
C THR A 3 -6.49 -19.54 8.80
N PRO A 4 -6.27 -18.22 8.92
CA PRO A 4 -5.18 -17.55 8.24
C PRO A 4 -3.82 -17.99 8.81
N GLN A 5 -2.81 -18.09 7.94
CA GLN A 5 -1.43 -18.49 8.27
C GLN A 5 -0.44 -17.52 7.61
N PRO A 6 -0.32 -16.27 8.07
CA PRO A 6 0.65 -15.32 7.52
C PRO A 6 2.08 -15.78 7.84
N VAL A 7 3.03 -15.42 6.97
CA VAL A 7 4.45 -15.65 7.25
C VAL A 7 4.90 -14.76 8.40
N ASP A 8 5.67 -15.34 9.33
CA ASP A 8 6.25 -14.59 10.44
C ASP A 8 7.39 -13.69 9.93
N THR A 9 7.11 -12.39 9.87
CA THR A 9 8.08 -11.36 9.51
C THR A 9 8.56 -10.55 10.71
N SER A 10 8.32 -11.01 11.95
CA SER A 10 8.64 -10.26 13.18
C SER A 10 10.14 -9.96 13.33
N LYS A 11 11.00 -10.79 12.74
CA LYS A 11 12.47 -10.66 12.78
C LYS A 11 13.04 -9.80 11.64
N VAL A 12 12.20 -9.34 10.72
CA VAL A 12 12.65 -8.50 9.60
C VAL A 12 12.83 -7.07 10.08
N VAL A 13 14.09 -6.63 10.19
CA VAL A 13 14.43 -5.24 10.43
C VAL A 13 14.34 -4.49 9.11
N PHE A 14 13.54 -3.43 9.07
CA PHE A 14 13.27 -2.70 7.85
C PHE A 14 14.39 -1.67 7.58
N PRO A 15 15.19 -1.83 6.51
CA PRO A 15 16.23 -0.86 6.17
C PRO A 15 15.61 0.49 5.77
N ALA A 16 16.29 1.60 6.11
CA ALA A 16 15.83 2.94 5.75
C ALA A 16 15.69 3.13 4.22
N SER A 17 16.51 2.43 3.45
CA SER A 17 16.47 2.39 1.97
C SER A 17 15.16 1.83 1.41
N LEU A 18 14.50 0.88 2.10
CA LEU A 18 13.20 0.36 1.69
C LEU A 18 12.03 1.30 2.03
N ARG A 19 12.23 2.29 2.91
CA ARG A 19 11.15 3.17 3.36
C ARG A 19 10.57 3.99 2.22
N ARG A 20 11.44 4.52 1.37
CA ARG A 20 11.02 5.21 0.15
C ARG A 20 10.25 4.28 -0.80
N LEU A 21 10.66 3.03 -0.93
CA LEU A 21 9.96 2.06 -1.78
C LEU A 21 8.59 1.72 -1.21
N MET A 22 8.47 1.56 0.11
CA MET A 22 7.20 1.34 0.80
C MET A 22 6.22 2.49 0.55
N ASP A 23 6.68 3.74 0.69
CA ASP A 23 5.84 4.92 0.46
C ASP A 23 5.33 4.96 -1.00
N LEU A 24 6.20 4.69 -1.97
CA LEU A 24 5.84 4.60 -3.39
C LEU A 24 4.84 3.46 -3.67
N LEU A 25 5.00 2.31 -3.01
CA LEU A 25 4.08 1.19 -3.15
C LEU A 25 2.70 1.50 -2.55
N ALA A 26 2.66 2.16 -1.41
CA ALA A 26 1.41 2.59 -0.77
C ALA A 26 0.67 3.62 -1.63
N GLU A 27 1.38 4.63 -2.15
CA GLU A 27 0.82 5.62 -3.07
C GLU A 27 0.28 4.95 -4.34
N ASN A 28 1.06 4.04 -4.95
CA ASN A 28 0.61 3.32 -6.14
C ASN A 28 -0.60 2.40 -5.87
N ALA A 29 -0.67 1.75 -4.70
CA ALA A 29 -1.82 0.94 -4.33
C ALA A 29 -3.10 1.80 -4.29
N HIS A 30 -3.01 3.00 -3.72
CA HIS A 30 -4.11 3.97 -3.71
C HIS A 30 -4.50 4.45 -5.11
N GLU A 31 -3.54 4.73 -5.98
CA GLU A 31 -3.81 5.13 -7.37
C GLU A 31 -4.52 4.02 -8.16
N VAL A 32 -4.08 2.77 -8.00
CA VAL A 32 -4.71 1.60 -8.65
C VAL A 32 -6.14 1.41 -8.15
N TRP A 33 -6.36 1.49 -6.83
CA TRP A 33 -7.70 1.40 -6.24
C TRP A 33 -8.60 2.55 -6.71
N SER A 34 -8.09 3.78 -6.67
CA SER A 34 -8.82 4.99 -7.07
C SER A 34 -9.24 4.91 -8.53
N LYS A 35 -8.32 4.51 -9.42
CA LYS A 35 -8.61 4.31 -10.83
C LYS A 35 -9.73 3.27 -11.02
N GLY A 36 -9.62 2.11 -10.39
CA GLY A 36 -10.64 1.05 -10.51
C GLY A 36 -12.02 1.53 -10.06
N ARG A 37 -12.08 2.28 -8.96
CA ARG A 37 -13.32 2.90 -8.47
C ARG A 37 -13.87 3.96 -9.43
N MET A 38 -13.03 4.82 -9.96
CA MET A 38 -13.46 5.81 -10.95
C MET A 38 -13.98 5.16 -12.24
N ASP A 39 -13.34 4.09 -12.72
CA ASP A 39 -13.81 3.30 -13.86
C ASP A 39 -15.18 2.64 -13.59
N GLU A 40 -15.45 2.26 -12.34
CA GLU A 40 -16.78 1.80 -11.87
C GLU A 40 -17.82 2.93 -11.70
N GLY A 41 -17.44 4.18 -11.97
CA GLY A 41 -18.29 5.37 -11.87
C GLY A 41 -18.37 5.96 -10.46
N TRP A 42 -17.40 5.67 -9.59
CA TRP A 42 -17.29 6.35 -8.29
C TRP A 42 -16.66 7.72 -8.43
N THR A 43 -17.09 8.65 -7.58
CA THR A 43 -16.57 10.02 -7.52
C THR A 43 -16.25 10.43 -6.08
N TYR A 44 -15.49 11.50 -5.92
CA TYR A 44 -15.29 12.10 -4.60
C TYR A 44 -16.62 12.54 -3.95
N GLY A 45 -16.69 12.40 -2.62
CA GLY A 45 -17.72 13.03 -1.80
C GLY A 45 -17.24 13.19 -0.35
N GLN A 46 -17.76 14.18 0.37
CA GLN A 46 -17.38 14.46 1.76
C GLN A 46 -17.76 13.34 2.73
N VAL A 47 -18.71 12.49 2.35
CA VAL A 47 -19.13 11.30 3.11
C VAL A 47 -19.30 10.16 2.10
N ARG A 48 -19.03 8.93 2.54
CA ARG A 48 -19.27 7.73 1.73
C ARG A 48 -20.76 7.55 1.46
N ASP A 49 -21.11 7.34 0.19
CA ASP A 49 -22.47 7.04 -0.26
C ASP A 49 -22.41 6.01 -1.39
N ASP A 50 -22.69 4.75 -1.09
CA ASP A 50 -22.59 3.66 -2.06
C ASP A 50 -23.68 3.73 -3.15
N LYS A 51 -24.83 4.36 -2.86
CA LYS A 51 -25.93 4.53 -3.82
C LYS A 51 -25.58 5.57 -4.88
N LEU A 52 -24.96 6.67 -4.46
CA LEU A 52 -24.46 7.72 -5.35
C LEU A 52 -23.01 7.46 -5.80
N LYS A 53 -22.41 6.33 -5.39
CA LYS A 53 -21.02 5.95 -5.63
C LYS A 53 -20.03 7.06 -5.24
N LYS A 54 -20.15 7.58 -4.04
CA LYS A 54 -19.22 8.58 -3.47
C LYS A 54 -18.32 7.95 -2.43
N HIS A 55 -17.03 8.30 -2.48
CA HIS A 55 -16.06 7.88 -1.47
C HIS A 55 -15.15 9.04 -1.07
N VAL A 56 -14.86 9.13 0.23
CA VAL A 56 -14.05 10.22 0.82
C VAL A 56 -12.61 10.19 0.34
N CYS A 57 -12.02 9.00 0.22
CA CYS A 57 -10.64 8.82 -0.22
C CYS A 57 -10.40 8.98 -1.72
N LEU A 58 -11.40 9.31 -2.56
CA LEU A 58 -11.15 9.55 -4.00
C LEU A 58 -10.53 10.93 -4.25
N VAL A 59 -9.36 11.13 -3.65
CA VAL A 59 -8.48 12.29 -3.71
C VAL A 59 -7.05 11.80 -3.90
N PRO A 60 -6.13 12.65 -4.40
CA PRO A 60 -4.70 12.30 -4.45
C PRO A 60 -4.14 11.83 -3.10
N TYR A 61 -3.25 10.84 -3.12
CA TYR A 61 -2.70 10.18 -1.92
C TYR A 61 -2.14 11.17 -0.88
N VAL A 62 -1.51 12.25 -1.33
CA VAL A 62 -0.94 13.30 -0.46
C VAL A 62 -1.98 13.98 0.44
N PHE A 63 -3.26 13.99 0.05
CA PHE A 63 -4.35 14.59 0.81
C PHE A 63 -5.02 13.65 1.81
N LEU A 64 -4.66 12.36 1.79
CA LEU A 64 -5.16 11.41 2.78
C LEU A 64 -4.53 11.69 4.15
N THR A 65 -5.32 11.46 5.18
CA THR A 65 -4.84 11.40 6.56
C THR A 65 -4.00 10.13 6.78
N GLU A 66 -3.18 10.13 7.82
CA GLU A 66 -2.38 8.94 8.17
C GLU A 66 -3.26 7.72 8.47
N ALA A 67 -4.45 7.93 9.03
CA ALA A 67 -5.41 6.86 9.29
C ALA A 67 -5.98 6.25 8.00
N GLU A 68 -6.17 7.06 6.95
CA GLU A 68 -6.64 6.59 5.65
C GLU A 68 -5.54 5.86 4.87
N LYS A 69 -4.28 6.29 5.01
CA LYS A 69 -3.11 5.64 4.40
C LYS A 69 -2.70 4.33 5.08
N ASP A 70 -3.09 4.15 6.35
CA ASP A 70 -2.60 3.07 7.21
C ASP A 70 -2.76 1.68 6.58
N PHE A 71 -3.86 1.43 5.88
CA PHE A 71 -4.09 0.16 5.20
C PHE A 71 -3.08 -0.07 4.05
N ASP A 72 -2.87 0.92 3.19
CA ASP A 72 -1.95 0.83 2.06
C ASP A 72 -0.51 0.69 2.54
N VAL A 73 -0.12 1.48 3.56
CA VAL A 73 1.21 1.44 4.18
C VAL A 73 1.49 0.07 4.81
N LYS A 74 0.55 -0.46 5.61
CA LYS A 74 0.70 -1.78 6.23
C LYS A 74 0.78 -2.89 5.19
N THR A 75 0.01 -2.78 4.11
CA THR A 75 0.03 -3.75 3.02
C THR A 75 1.37 -3.72 2.27
N ALA A 76 1.88 -2.52 1.97
CA ALA A 76 3.19 -2.34 1.36
C ALA A 76 4.32 -2.87 2.26
N GLU A 77 4.29 -2.56 3.56
CA GLU A 77 5.27 -3.01 4.54
C GLU A 77 5.28 -4.54 4.66
N ALA A 78 4.10 -5.16 4.84
CA ALA A 78 3.97 -6.61 4.94
C ALA A 78 4.49 -7.31 3.68
N THR A 79 4.21 -6.75 2.51
CA THR A 79 4.69 -7.28 1.22
C THR A 79 6.22 -7.25 1.15
N LEU A 80 6.84 -6.11 1.44
CA LEU A 80 8.31 -5.98 1.41
C LEU A 80 8.99 -6.88 2.46
N LYS A 81 8.42 -6.95 3.67
CA LYS A 81 8.93 -7.83 4.73
C LYS A 81 8.87 -9.31 4.34
N MET A 82 7.80 -9.72 3.67
CA MET A 82 7.65 -11.09 3.18
C MET A 82 8.71 -11.41 2.11
N LEU A 83 8.93 -10.52 1.13
CA LEU A 83 9.96 -10.70 0.12
C LEU A 83 11.35 -10.85 0.75
N TYR A 84 11.67 -10.01 1.72
CA TYR A 84 12.94 -10.10 2.44
C TYR A 84 13.08 -11.39 3.26
N ALA A 85 12.02 -11.79 3.98
CA ALA A 85 12.01 -13.03 4.76
C ALA A 85 12.21 -14.29 3.89
N LEU A 86 11.79 -14.25 2.62
CA LEU A 86 12.00 -15.29 1.63
C LEU A 86 13.39 -15.24 0.95
N GLY A 87 14.23 -14.25 1.26
CA GLY A 87 15.57 -14.09 0.70
C GLY A 87 15.64 -13.42 -0.66
N TYR A 88 14.56 -12.73 -1.10
CA TYR A 88 14.62 -11.92 -2.32
C TYR A 88 15.42 -10.65 -2.10
N LEU A 89 16.24 -10.30 -3.08
CA LEU A 89 16.98 -9.04 -3.13
C LEU A 89 16.25 -8.05 -4.01
N ILE A 90 16.07 -6.83 -3.50
CA ILE A 90 15.56 -5.70 -4.28
C ILE A 90 16.74 -4.80 -4.60
N VAL A 91 17.05 -4.67 -5.88
CA VAL A 91 18.14 -3.84 -6.39
C VAL A 91 17.58 -2.67 -7.19
N ASP A 92 18.14 -1.48 -7.00
CA ASP A 92 17.82 -0.32 -7.84
C ASP A 92 18.42 -0.47 -9.25
N SER A 93 18.11 0.47 -10.16
CA SER A 93 18.62 0.45 -11.53
C SER A 93 20.15 0.63 -11.64
N ASN A 94 20.81 1.03 -10.55
CA ASN A 94 22.27 1.16 -10.48
C ASN A 94 22.92 -0.10 -9.84
N GLY A 95 22.12 -1.09 -9.44
CA GLY A 95 22.59 -2.32 -8.80
C GLY A 95 22.81 -2.20 -7.30
N HIS A 96 22.37 -1.12 -6.65
CA HIS A 96 22.44 -1.00 -5.20
C HIS A 96 21.34 -1.82 -4.54
N SER A 97 21.71 -2.67 -3.57
CA SER A 97 20.75 -3.36 -2.72
C SER A 97 19.99 -2.33 -1.88
N LEU A 98 18.66 -2.42 -1.91
CA LEU A 98 17.80 -1.67 -1.01
C LEU A 98 17.52 -2.43 0.29
N VAL A 99 17.79 -3.74 0.30
CA VAL A 99 17.66 -4.63 1.45
C VAL A 99 18.98 -4.81 2.17
#